data_AF-A0A8H9IE31-F1
#
_entry.id   AF-A0A8H9IE31-F1
#
_cell.length_a   1.000
_cell.length_b   1.000
_cell.length_c   1.000
_cell.angle_alpha   90.00
_cell.angle_beta   90.00
_cell.angle_gamma   90.00
#
_symmetry.space_group_name_H-M   'P 1'
#
loop_
_entity.id
_entity.type
_entity.pdbx_description
1 polymer ?
#
loop_
_entity_poly.entity_id
_entity_poly.type
_entity_poly.pdbx_seq_one_letter_code
_entity_poly.pdbx_strand_id
1 'polypeptide(L)' 'MKTQTMMIASEVRVDCPYCHSQQDGFIGDPRNETVDCEDCGKTFHIPPDADIELR' A
#
# COMPACT_ATOMS: atom_id res chain seq x y z
N MET A 1 -32.48 -4.41 -5.15
CA MET A 1 -31.67 -5.24 -4.23
C MET A 1 -30.35 -5.52 -4.91
N LYS A 2 -29.20 -5.25 -4.27
CA LYS A 2 -27.89 -5.65 -4.79
C LYS A 2 -27.65 -7.11 -4.39
N THR A 3 -27.72 -8.02 -5.36
CA THR A 3 -27.53 -9.46 -5.17
C THR A 3 -26.07 -9.82 -5.41
N GLN A 4 -25.19 -9.48 -4.47
CA GLN A 4 -23.80 -9.97 -4.46
C GLN A 4 -23.43 -10.33 -3.02
N THR A 5 -22.98 -11.55 -2.79
CA THR A 5 -22.85 -12.15 -1.44
C THR A 5 -21.42 -12.18 -0.90
N MET A 6 -20.41 -11.78 -1.68
CA MET A 6 -19.01 -11.86 -1.25
C MET A 6 -18.18 -10.69 -1.77
N MET A 7 -17.42 -10.09 -0.86
CA MET A 7 -16.42 -9.05 -1.11
C MET A 7 -15.13 -9.48 -0.42
N ILE A 8 -14.00 -9.38 -1.11
CA ILE A 8 -12.67 -9.66 -0.56
C ILE A 8 -11.84 -8.40 -0.80
N ALA A 9 -11.35 -7.80 0.28
CA ALA A 9 -10.38 -6.71 0.25
C ALA A 9 -9.07 -7.24 0.85
N SER A 10 -7.96 -7.01 0.18
CA SER A 10 -6.63 -7.31 0.68
C SER A 10 -5.93 -6.01 1.01
N GLU A 11 -5.58 -5.85 2.28
CA GLU A 11 -4.77 -4.73 2.74
C GLU A 11 -3.29 -5.04 2.47
N VAL A 12 -2.57 -4.05 1.94
CA VAL A 12 -1.12 -4.09 1.76
C VAL A 12 -0.52 -2.97 2.58
N ARG A 13 0.68 -3.20 3.12
CA ARG A 13 1.44 -2.21 3.86
C ARG A 13 2.74 -1.93 3.14
N VAL A 14 3.16 -0.67 3.14
CA VAL A 14 4.32 -0.21 2.38
C VAL A 14 5.30 0.48 3.32
N ASP A 15 6.55 0.03 3.36
CA ASP A 15 7.56 0.68 4.19
C ASP A 15 8.13 1.92 3.48
N CYS A 16 8.12 3.06 4.17
CA CYS A 16 8.70 4.28 3.64
C CYS A 16 10.23 4.12 3.50
N PRO A 17 10.82 4.39 2.32
CA PRO A 17 12.25 4.20 2.09
C PRO A 17 13.14 5.21 2.84
N TYR A 18 12.57 6.26 3.43
CA TYR A 18 13.31 7.34 4.09
C TYR A 18 13.34 7.23 5.60
N CYS A 19 12.21 6.86 6.23
CA CYS A 19 12.08 6.78 7.68
C CYS A 19 11.71 5.38 8.19
N HIS A 20 11.47 4.43 7.29
CA HIS A 20 11.10 3.04 7.60
C HIS A 20 9.82 2.90 8.42
N SER A 21 8.97 3.93 8.44
CA SER A 21 7.63 3.80 8.98
C SER A 21 6.73 3.06 8.00
N GLN A 22 5.92 2.17 8.56
CA GLN A 22 4.97 1.37 7.79
C GLN A 22 3.76 2.25 7.44
N GLN A 23 3.45 2.34 6.15
CA GLN A 23 2.30 3.04 5.61
C GLN A 23 1.16 2.05 5.37
N ASP A 24 -0.02 2.34 5.89
CA ASP A 24 -1.23 1.50 5.82
C ASP A 24 -2.29 2.12 4.89
N GLY A 25 -3.45 1.47 4.74
CA GLY A 25 -4.59 2.02 4.01
C GLY A 25 -4.64 1.70 2.51
N PHE A 26 -3.68 0.92 2.00
CA PHE A 26 -3.70 0.44 0.62
C PHE A 26 -4.61 -0.78 0.50
N ILE A 27 -5.59 -0.71 -0.41
CA ILE A 27 -6.45 -1.84 -0.77
C ILE A 27 -6.09 -2.29 -2.18
N GLY A 28 -5.55 -3.50 -2.30
CA GLY A 28 -4.98 -4.01 -3.56
C GLY A 28 -3.47 -3.77 -3.64
N ASP A 29 -2.93 -3.74 -4.86
CA ASP A 29 -1.50 -3.61 -5.13
C ASP A 29 -1.12 -2.14 -5.39
N PRO A 30 -0.41 -1.47 -4.47
CA PRO A 30 -0.05 -0.05 -4.60
C PRO A 30 1.24 0.18 -5.40
N ARG A 31 1.83 -0.87 -6.01
CA ARG A 31 3.04 -0.72 -6.82
C ARG A 31 2.81 0.21 -8.00
N ASN A 32 3.87 0.93 -8.38
CA ASN A 32 3.88 1.96 -9.40
C ASN A 32 3.10 3.24 -9.02
N GLU A 33 2.64 3.38 -7.78
CA GLU A 33 2.04 4.63 -7.26
C GLU A 33 3.08 5.56 -6.63
N THR A 34 2.72 6.84 -6.52
CA THR A 34 3.51 7.85 -5.79
C THR A 34 2.67 8.33 -4.61
N VAL A 35 3.22 8.21 -3.41
CA VAL A 35 2.51 8.44 -2.16
C VAL A 35 3.34 9.31 -1.22
N ASP A 36 2.65 10.05 -0.35
CA ASP A 36 3.28 10.85 0.69
C ASP A 36 3.35 10.03 1.98
N CYS A 37 4.54 9.96 2.59
CA CYS A 37 4.68 9.33 3.90
C CYS A 37 4.03 10.21 4.99
N GLU A 38 3.09 9.64 5.74
CA GLU A 38 2.36 10.36 6.79
C GLU A 38 3.25 10.76 7.98
N ASP A 39 4.34 10.02 8.22
CA ASP A 39 5.25 10.28 9.35
C ASP A 39 6.33 11.31 9.04
N CYS A 40 7.01 11.18 7.90
CA CYS A 40 8.15 12.05 7.55
C CYS A 40 7.83 13.13 6.52
N GLY A 41 6.62 13.10 5.94
CA GLY A 41 6.14 14.07 4.96
C GLY A 41 6.85 14.04 3.61
N LYS A 42 7.70 13.03 3.35
CA LYS A 42 8.39 12.88 2.06
C LYS A 42 7.54 12.06 1.11
N THR A 43 7.43 12.53 -0.12
CA THR A 43 6.87 11.79 -1.24
C THR A 43 7.85 10.72 -1.72
N PHE A 44 7.36 9.50 -1.95
CA PHE A 44 8.13 8.42 -2.56
C PHE A 44 7.31 7.66 -3.60
N HIS A 45 8.02 7.02 -4.53
CA HIS A 45 7.43 6.14 -5.53
C HIS A 45 7.60 4.70 -5.08
N ILE A 46 6.53 3.91 -5.18
CA ILE A 46 6.55 2.47 -4.91
C ILE A 46 6.97 1.77 -6.22
N PRO A 47 8.15 1.15 -6.30
CA PRO A 47 8.61 0.55 -7.55
C PRO A 47 7.66 -0.55 -8.06
N PRO A 48 7.48 -0.70 -9.39
CA PRO A 48 6.68 -1.79 -9.96
C PRO A 48 7.24 -3.19 -9.65
N ASP A 49 8.54 -3.28 -9.34
CA ASP A 49 9.27 -4.49 -8.99
C ASP A 49 9.46 -4.66 -7.48
N ALA A 50 8.77 -3.88 -6.64
CA ALA A 50 8.81 -4.08 -5.20
C ALA A 50 8.30 -5.50 -4.82
N ASP A 51 9.06 -6.16 -3.94
CA ASP A 51 8.71 -7.47 -3.42
C ASP A 51 7.46 -7.40 -2.52
N ILE A 52 6.56 -8.38 -2.67
CA ILE A 52 5.39 -8.55 -1.80
C ILE A 52 5.62 -9.79 -0.94
N GLU A 53 5.85 -9.56 0.35
CA GLU A 53 5.94 -10.64 1.35
C GLU A 53 4.57 -10.93 1.94
N LEU A 54 4.16 -12.21 1.95
CA LEU A 54 2.98 -12.66 2.70
C LEU A 54 3.40 -12.89 4.16
N ARG A 55 2.81 -12.13 5.08
CA ARG A 55 2.99 -12.32 6.53
C ARG A 55 1.81 -13.01 7.17
#